data_AF-A0A7C7D2D8-F1
#
_entry.id   AF-A0A7C7D2D8-F1
#
_cell.length_a   1.000
_cell.length_b   1.000
_cell.length_c   1.000
_cell.angle_alpha   90.00
_cell.angle_beta   90.00
_cell.angle_gamma   90.00
#
_symmetry.space_group_name_H-M   'P 1'
#
loop_
_entity.id
_entity.type
_entity.pdbx_description
1 polymer ?
#
loop_
_entity_poly.entity_id
_entity_poly.type
_entity_poly.pdbx_seq_one_letter_code
_entity_poly.pdbx_strand_id
1 'polypeptide(L)'
;MDVTEEREKVRSNGKKSGAILFVLLFIAIVFTAFTAYLKSIDANINLNNIKNLFNSTIQKGVVEEELKLREIRYEAKDRPNFIVYKDLIIKSTLHGITAIDKKGNEKWSFPIKMNKPLLKTKGLNLVAADVGGTMVLAIDQKGVKWEETLEGDIINADISKKGFITVIHEVEGYKGIVRVFDPEGQEVFKRYIIDTFVFSGEVLPSGESVIINSIDISGIGATSCIEFTDLLGNPFAALLPRENLMYPFVFTLEDDSFSIANDTSIICFDRNRNEVWEKKYKKVYSIDVIDDKLFIAAVSSNDTANTSEILFITREGKVLKSYPLKREVNNISTYRDIVAINTGREVYFINSKADLILKYNSLSDVLQVYFFSKDEAAIVTRNSVDIIKIQRGRDNELE
;
A
#
# COMPACT_ATOMS: atom_id res chain seq x y z
N MET A 1 -10.86 -56.26 -62.59
CA MET A 1 -9.50 -56.74 -62.87
C MET A 1 -8.70 -55.49 -63.21
N ASP A 2 -8.28 -54.69 -62.22
CA ASP A 2 -7.21 -54.98 -61.25
C ASP A 2 -5.91 -55.27 -62.03
N VAL A 3 -4.84 -54.46 -61.96
CA VAL A 3 -4.04 -54.21 -60.76
C VAL A 3 -3.08 -53.01 -60.96
N THR A 4 -3.12 -52.11 -59.97
CA THR A 4 -2.11 -51.20 -59.35
C THR A 4 -1.31 -50.13 -60.12
N GLU A 5 -1.54 -48.90 -59.65
CA GLU A 5 -0.56 -47.81 -59.53
C GLU A 5 0.63 -48.20 -58.63
N GLU A 6 1.84 -47.82 -59.02
CA GLU A 6 2.95 -47.63 -58.09
C GLU A 6 3.65 -46.29 -58.42
N ARG A 7 3.50 -45.31 -57.51
CA ARG A 7 4.22 -44.03 -57.53
C ARG A 7 5.48 -44.18 -56.68
N GLU A 8 6.66 -44.12 -57.29
CA GLU A 8 7.90 -43.83 -56.55
C GLU A 8 8.24 -42.33 -56.57
N LYS A 9 8.30 -41.75 -55.37
CA LYS A 9 8.73 -40.38 -55.07
C LYS A 9 10.26 -40.26 -55.16
N VAL A 10 10.76 -39.45 -56.09
CA VAL A 10 12.11 -38.90 -56.01
C VAL A 10 12.18 -37.88 -54.86
N ARG A 11 12.91 -38.23 -53.80
CA ARG A 11 13.28 -37.33 -52.69
C ARG A 11 14.20 -36.22 -53.22
N SER A 12 13.72 -34.98 -53.27
CA SER A 12 14.61 -33.81 -53.40
C SER A 12 15.02 -33.34 -51.99
N ASN A 13 16.28 -33.54 -51.64
CA ASN A 13 16.89 -33.00 -50.42
C ASN A 13 18.03 -32.08 -50.87
N GLY A 14 17.75 -30.78 -51.04
CA GLY A 14 18.76 -29.88 -51.61
C GLY A 14 18.49 -28.37 -51.56
N LYS A 15 17.54 -27.88 -50.75
CA LYS A 15 17.28 -26.43 -50.63
C LYS A 15 17.33 -25.84 -49.21
N LYS A 16 17.46 -26.66 -48.16
CA LYS A 16 17.50 -26.18 -46.78
C LYS A 16 18.91 -25.90 -46.23
N SER A 17 19.97 -26.45 -46.82
CA SER A 17 21.34 -26.25 -46.29
C SER A 17 21.92 -24.87 -46.64
N GLY A 18 21.59 -24.33 -47.82
CA GLY A 18 22.06 -23.00 -48.25
C GLY A 18 21.47 -21.85 -47.43
N ALA A 19 20.19 -21.95 -47.06
CA ALA A 19 19.52 -20.94 -46.22
C ALA A 19 20.08 -20.94 -44.78
N ILE A 20 20.36 -22.13 -44.23
CA ILE A 20 20.97 -22.26 -42.90
C ILE A 20 22.39 -21.70 -42.91
N LEU A 21 23.17 -21.98 -43.96
CA LEU A 21 24.53 -21.45 -44.10
C LEU A 21 24.53 -19.93 -44.23
N PHE A 22 23.57 -19.36 -44.97
CA PHE A 22 23.41 -17.91 -45.11
C PHE A 22 23.05 -17.23 -43.78
N VAL A 23 22.14 -17.82 -43.00
CA VAL A 23 21.79 -17.31 -41.66
C VAL A 23 22.98 -17.41 -40.70
N LEU A 24 23.74 -18.51 -40.73
CA LEU A 24 24.95 -18.65 -39.93
C LEU A 24 26.02 -17.62 -40.30
N LEU A 25 26.20 -17.35 -41.59
CA LEU A 25 27.14 -16.35 -42.07
C LEU A 25 26.71 -14.93 -41.64
N PHE A 26 25.41 -14.64 -41.71
CA PHE A 26 24.85 -13.38 -41.26
C PHE A 26 25.02 -13.17 -39.75
N ILE A 27 24.76 -14.21 -38.95
CA ILE A 27 24.99 -14.18 -37.49
C ILE A 27 26.47 -13.95 -37.18
N ALA A 28 27.39 -14.59 -37.92
CA ALA A 28 28.83 -14.40 -37.73
C ALA A 28 29.28 -12.96 -38.07
N ILE A 29 28.71 -12.36 -39.12
CA ILE A 29 28.98 -10.96 -39.49
C ILE A 29 28.45 -10.00 -38.42
N VAL A 30 27.23 -10.21 -37.93
CA VAL A 30 26.64 -9.40 -36.85
C VAL A 30 27.46 -9.56 -35.56
N PHE A 31 27.89 -10.78 -35.23
CA PHE A 31 28.68 -11.05 -34.04
C PHE A 31 30.06 -10.39 -34.12
N THR A 32 30.74 -10.48 -35.26
CA THR A 32 32.05 -9.82 -35.46
C THR A 32 31.93 -8.30 -35.41
N ALA A 33 30.93 -7.71 -36.08
CA ALA A 33 30.64 -6.28 -35.98
C ALA A 33 30.32 -5.83 -34.54
N PHE A 34 29.56 -6.64 -33.81
CA PHE A 34 29.24 -6.41 -32.41
C PHE A 34 30.48 -6.47 -31.52
N THR A 35 31.36 -7.46 -31.71
CA THR A 35 32.63 -7.53 -30.95
C THR A 35 33.59 -6.38 -31.29
N ALA A 36 33.63 -5.91 -32.54
CA ALA A 36 34.44 -4.76 -32.94
C ALA A 36 33.91 -3.45 -32.35
N TYR A 37 32.58 -3.27 -32.36
CA TYR A 37 31.90 -2.16 -31.69
C TYR A 37 32.21 -2.16 -30.17
N LEU A 38 32.07 -3.31 -29.54
CA LEU A 38 32.38 -3.53 -28.14
C LEU A 38 33.87 -3.36 -27.78
N LYS A 39 34.77 -3.46 -28.75
CA LYS A 39 36.21 -3.20 -28.58
C LYS A 39 36.58 -1.74 -28.85
N SER A 40 35.76 -1.03 -29.64
CA SER A 40 35.90 0.42 -29.90
C SER A 40 35.41 1.29 -28.75
N ILE A 41 34.51 0.76 -27.94
CA ILE A 41 34.10 1.32 -26.65
C ILE A 41 34.92 0.53 -25.64
N ASP A 42 35.88 1.13 -24.94
CA ASP A 42 36.82 0.47 -24.03
C ASP A 42 36.12 -0.13 -22.79
N ALA A 43 35.23 -1.09 -23.01
CA ALA A 43 34.28 -1.63 -22.07
C ALA A 43 34.76 -3.04 -21.70
N ASN A 44 35.23 -3.18 -20.46
CA ASN A 44 35.41 -4.48 -19.84
C ASN A 44 34.02 -5.09 -19.59
N ILE A 45 33.56 -5.96 -20.50
CA ILE A 45 32.18 -6.46 -20.51
C ILE A 45 32.00 -7.50 -19.42
N ASN A 46 31.32 -7.09 -18.35
CA ASN A 46 30.79 -7.98 -17.33
C ASN A 46 29.30 -8.25 -17.63
N LEU A 47 28.83 -9.50 -17.48
CA LEU A 47 27.45 -9.93 -17.79
C LEU A 47 26.39 -9.09 -17.06
N ASN A 48 26.75 -8.49 -15.93
CA ASN A 48 25.88 -7.60 -15.16
C ASN A 48 25.57 -6.27 -15.90
N ASN A 49 26.48 -5.79 -16.75
CA ASN A 49 26.27 -4.56 -17.52
C ASN A 49 25.32 -4.78 -18.70
N ILE A 50 25.27 -5.98 -19.27
CA ILE A 50 24.32 -6.33 -20.35
C ILE A 50 22.89 -6.37 -19.80
N LYS A 51 22.70 -6.86 -18.57
CA LYS A 51 21.40 -6.85 -17.88
C LYS A 51 20.93 -5.42 -17.55
N ASN A 52 21.87 -4.55 -17.18
CA ASN A 52 21.60 -3.13 -16.97
C ASN A 52 21.28 -2.38 -18.27
N LEU A 53 21.93 -2.74 -19.39
CA LEU A 53 21.61 -2.19 -20.71
C LEU A 53 20.21 -2.64 -21.17
N PHE A 54 19.84 -3.92 -20.97
CA PHE A 54 18.49 -4.41 -21.27
C PHE A 54 17.41 -3.70 -20.44
N ASN A 55 17.67 -3.46 -19.15
CA ASN A 55 16.76 -2.70 -18.30
C ASN A 55 16.68 -1.21 -18.70
N SER A 56 17.76 -0.63 -19.24
CA SER A 56 17.78 0.76 -19.71
C SER A 56 17.07 0.96 -21.05
N THR A 57 16.96 -0.07 -21.89
CA THR A 57 16.24 -0.01 -23.17
C THR A 57 14.73 -0.18 -23.01
N ILE A 58 14.27 -0.88 -21.97
CA ILE A 58 12.84 -0.94 -21.60
C ILE A 58 12.36 0.38 -20.96
N GLN A 59 13.27 1.23 -20.47
CA GLN A 59 12.96 2.54 -19.87
C GLN A 59 12.67 3.66 -20.87
N LYS A 60 12.78 3.43 -22.19
CA LYS A 60 12.46 4.44 -23.21
C LYS A 60 11.20 4.02 -23.98
N GLY A 61 10.04 4.45 -23.49
CA GLY A 61 8.82 4.48 -24.30
C GLY A 61 7.64 3.70 -23.72
N VAL A 62 7.21 4.03 -22.50
CA VAL A 62 5.79 3.88 -22.17
C VAL A 62 5.19 5.27 -22.33
N VAL A 63 4.37 5.45 -23.36
CA VAL A 63 3.68 6.70 -23.66
C VAL A 63 2.74 7.00 -22.48
N GLU A 64 3.04 8.08 -21.77
CA GLU A 64 2.37 8.52 -20.54
C GLU A 64 0.86 8.79 -20.77
N GLU A 65 0.46 9.08 -22.01
CA GLU A 65 -0.93 9.37 -22.39
C GLU A 65 -1.86 8.15 -22.43
N GLU A 66 -1.37 6.92 -22.57
CA GLU A 66 -2.25 5.72 -22.64
C GLU A 66 -2.62 5.12 -21.28
N LEU A 67 -1.96 5.55 -20.20
CA LEU A 67 -2.12 4.96 -18.86
C LEU A 67 -3.13 5.71 -18.00
N LYS A 68 -3.24 7.03 -18.20
CA LYS A 68 -4.14 7.89 -17.44
C LYS A 68 -5.52 7.86 -18.09
N LEU A 69 -6.43 7.13 -17.45
CA LEU A 69 -7.82 6.98 -17.89
C LEU A 69 -8.61 8.27 -17.69
N ARG A 70 -8.34 8.99 -16.60
CA ARG A 70 -9.10 10.20 -16.22
C ARG A 70 -8.31 11.09 -15.26
N GLU A 71 -8.60 12.39 -15.34
CA GLU A 71 -8.24 13.38 -14.31
C GLU A 71 -9.52 13.95 -13.70
N ILE A 72 -9.63 13.90 -12.37
CA ILE A 72 -10.72 14.55 -11.61
C ILE A 72 -10.10 15.71 -10.82
N ARG A 73 -10.31 16.94 -11.28
CA ARG A 73 -9.79 18.13 -10.60
C ARG A 73 -10.62 18.49 -9.38
N TYR A 74 -9.96 19.07 -8.39
CA TYR A 74 -10.61 19.59 -7.19
C TYR A 74 -9.92 20.85 -6.68
N GLU A 75 -10.60 21.57 -5.78
CA GLU A 75 -10.06 22.78 -5.16
C GLU A 75 -9.15 22.43 -3.98
N ALA A 76 -7.84 22.66 -4.14
CA ALA A 76 -6.85 22.34 -3.11
C ALA A 76 -6.99 23.18 -1.83
N LYS A 77 -7.66 24.34 -1.92
CA LYS A 77 -7.87 25.26 -0.78
C LYS A 77 -8.65 24.60 0.35
N ASP A 78 -9.57 23.71 0.00
CA ASP A 78 -10.43 23.01 0.96
C ASP A 78 -9.73 21.83 1.63
N ARG A 79 -8.45 21.59 1.28
CA ARG A 79 -7.61 20.49 1.79
C ARG A 79 -8.37 19.16 1.84
N PRO A 80 -8.99 18.73 0.73
CA PRO A 80 -9.79 17.51 0.72
C PRO A 80 -8.97 16.29 1.09
N ASN A 81 -9.59 15.40 1.87
CA ASN A 81 -9.11 14.05 2.10
C ASN A 81 -9.83 13.10 1.15
N PHE A 82 -9.14 12.08 0.66
CA PHE A 82 -9.69 11.09 -0.26
C PHE A 82 -9.42 9.69 0.25
N ILE A 83 -10.33 8.76 -0.04
CA ILE A 83 -10.10 7.32 0.04
C ILE A 83 -10.89 6.60 -1.05
N VAL A 84 -10.44 5.42 -1.47
CA VAL A 84 -11.25 4.54 -2.32
C VAL A 84 -12.06 3.59 -1.44
N TYR A 85 -13.36 3.54 -1.71
CA TYR A 85 -14.30 2.62 -1.08
C TYR A 85 -15.05 1.86 -2.17
N LYS A 86 -14.68 0.59 -2.36
CA LYS A 86 -15.14 -0.24 -3.49
C LYS A 86 -14.82 0.46 -4.83
N ASP A 87 -15.84 0.82 -5.62
CA ASP A 87 -15.69 1.54 -6.89
C ASP A 87 -15.88 3.06 -6.79
N LEU A 88 -16.02 3.59 -5.57
CA LEU A 88 -16.25 5.01 -5.30
C LEU A 88 -14.98 5.67 -4.74
N ILE A 89 -14.79 6.92 -5.13
CA ILE A 89 -13.83 7.84 -4.52
C ILE A 89 -14.61 8.66 -3.51
N ILE A 90 -14.28 8.52 -2.24
CA ILE A 90 -14.88 9.29 -1.16
C ILE A 90 -14.00 10.50 -0.94
N LYS A 91 -14.55 11.69 -1.21
CA LYS A 91 -13.95 12.99 -0.95
C LYS A 91 -14.56 13.55 0.32
N SER A 92 -13.73 13.90 1.29
CA SER A 92 -14.16 14.64 2.47
C SER A 92 -13.51 16.01 2.51
N THR A 93 -14.30 17.03 2.80
CA THR A 93 -13.86 18.42 3.00
C THR A 93 -14.43 18.93 4.31
N LEU A 94 -14.13 20.20 4.62
CA LEU A 94 -14.72 20.86 5.79
C LEU A 94 -16.24 21.07 5.71
N HIS A 95 -16.83 20.86 4.54
CA HIS A 95 -18.24 21.11 4.24
C HIS A 95 -19.07 19.84 4.06
N GLY A 96 -18.42 18.68 3.97
CA GLY A 96 -19.13 17.41 3.88
C GLY A 96 -18.33 16.27 3.29
N ILE A 97 -19.05 15.19 3.02
CA ILE A 97 -18.51 13.98 2.39
C ILE A 97 -19.27 13.74 1.09
N THR A 98 -18.53 13.50 0.02
CA THR A 98 -19.08 13.27 -1.31
C THR A 98 -18.51 11.98 -1.88
N ALA A 99 -19.38 11.08 -2.35
CA ALA A 99 -18.96 9.95 -3.16
C ALA A 99 -18.99 10.29 -4.64
N ILE A 100 -17.90 9.98 -5.33
CA ILE A 100 -17.69 10.28 -6.74
C ILE A 100 -17.32 8.97 -7.44
N ASP A 101 -17.87 8.73 -8.64
CA ASP A 101 -17.40 7.62 -9.47
C ASP A 101 -16.08 7.91 -10.17
N LYS A 102 -15.49 6.88 -10.79
CA LYS A 102 -14.25 6.99 -11.57
C LYS A 102 -14.32 7.97 -12.75
N LYS A 103 -15.53 8.38 -13.18
CA LYS A 103 -15.73 9.38 -14.25
C LYS A 103 -15.77 10.82 -13.72
N GLY A 104 -15.82 11.00 -12.39
CA GLY A 104 -15.94 12.29 -11.73
C GLY A 104 -17.39 12.70 -11.46
N ASN A 105 -18.38 11.81 -11.62
CA ASN A 105 -19.77 12.15 -11.31
C ASN A 105 -20.06 11.91 -9.84
N GLU A 106 -20.68 12.88 -9.19
CA GLU A 106 -21.23 12.72 -7.86
C GLU A 106 -22.31 11.63 -7.84
N LYS A 107 -22.25 10.75 -6.84
CA LYS A 107 -23.27 9.72 -6.56
C LYS A 107 -24.16 10.09 -5.41
N TRP A 108 -23.57 10.65 -4.37
CA TRP A 108 -24.26 11.24 -3.24
C TRP A 108 -23.33 12.20 -2.53
N SER A 109 -23.92 13.11 -1.75
CA SER A 109 -23.21 14.04 -0.90
C SER A 109 -23.95 14.19 0.42
N PHE A 110 -23.20 14.24 1.51
CA PHE A 110 -23.72 14.42 2.86
C PHE A 110 -23.10 15.69 3.45
N PRO A 111 -23.90 16.76 3.62
CA PRO A 111 -23.39 18.02 4.16
C PRO A 111 -23.15 17.86 5.65
N ILE A 112 -21.89 18.00 6.07
CA ILE A 112 -21.51 17.97 7.47
C ILE A 112 -20.27 18.83 7.68
N LYS A 113 -20.21 19.55 8.79
CA LYS A 113 -19.03 20.32 9.15
C LYS A 113 -18.04 19.44 9.88
N MET A 114 -16.85 19.27 9.30
CA MET A 114 -15.72 18.59 9.95
C MET A 114 -14.48 19.49 9.84
N ASN A 115 -13.75 19.70 10.92
CA ASN A 115 -12.55 20.54 10.90
C ASN A 115 -11.34 19.80 10.30
N LYS A 116 -11.14 18.53 10.66
CA LYS A 116 -10.04 17.68 10.18
C LYS A 116 -10.56 16.27 9.90
N PRO A 117 -11.17 16.03 8.73
CA PRO A 117 -11.74 14.73 8.41
C PRO A 117 -10.66 13.64 8.29
N LEU A 118 -10.86 12.58 9.04
CA LEU A 118 -10.16 11.31 8.96
C LEU A 118 -11.06 10.30 8.24
N LEU A 119 -10.55 9.65 7.20
CA LEU A 119 -11.23 8.57 6.50
C LEU A 119 -10.43 7.28 6.68
N LYS A 120 -11.11 6.19 7.03
CA LYS A 120 -10.51 4.86 7.18
C LYS A 120 -11.38 3.81 6.53
N THR A 121 -10.75 2.88 5.81
CA THR A 121 -11.43 1.71 5.23
C THR A 121 -10.71 0.43 5.62
N LYS A 122 -11.50 -0.62 5.88
CA LYS A 122 -10.99 -1.99 6.04
C LYS A 122 -12.04 -2.97 5.54
N GLY A 123 -11.65 -3.82 4.60
CA GLY A 123 -12.60 -4.70 3.91
C GLY A 123 -13.68 -3.91 3.16
N LEU A 124 -14.95 -4.11 3.54
CA LEU A 124 -16.11 -3.47 2.92
C LEU A 124 -16.71 -2.35 3.78
N ASN A 125 -15.97 -1.86 4.77
CA ASN A 125 -16.45 -0.85 5.71
C ASN A 125 -15.65 0.46 5.59
N LEU A 126 -16.31 1.57 5.89
CA LEU A 126 -15.77 2.92 5.85
C LEU A 126 -16.26 3.70 7.08
N VAL A 127 -15.35 4.38 7.74
CA VAL A 127 -15.65 5.37 8.79
C VAL A 127 -15.07 6.72 8.40
N ALA A 128 -15.80 7.78 8.75
CA ALA A 128 -15.30 9.14 8.79
C ALA A 128 -15.36 9.67 10.22
N ALA A 129 -14.35 10.44 10.64
CA ALA A 129 -14.33 11.08 11.95
C ALA A 129 -13.74 12.49 11.84
N ASP A 130 -14.20 13.42 12.69
CA ASP A 130 -13.63 14.77 12.79
C ASP A 130 -12.55 14.84 13.88
N VAL A 131 -11.28 14.76 13.51
CA VAL A 131 -10.18 14.81 14.48
C VAL A 131 -10.09 16.21 15.12
N GLY A 132 -10.16 16.28 16.44
CA GLY A 132 -10.33 17.53 17.20
C GLY A 132 -11.76 18.11 17.13
N GLY A 133 -12.72 17.35 16.61
CA GLY A 133 -14.15 17.55 16.77
C GLY A 133 -14.77 16.31 17.45
N THR A 134 -16.08 16.20 17.47
CA THR A 134 -16.78 15.16 18.26
C THR A 134 -17.55 14.14 17.42
N MET A 135 -17.52 14.27 16.10
CA MET A 135 -18.40 13.53 15.21
C MET A 135 -17.72 12.30 14.59
N VAL A 136 -18.42 11.16 14.60
CA VAL A 136 -18.05 9.94 13.88
C VAL A 136 -19.22 9.45 13.03
N LEU A 137 -18.92 8.95 11.82
CA LEU A 137 -19.89 8.50 10.82
C LEU A 137 -19.51 7.12 10.29
N ALA A 138 -20.42 6.16 10.35
CA ALA A 138 -20.31 4.94 9.56
C ALA A 138 -20.93 5.16 8.19
N ILE A 139 -20.24 4.78 7.13
CA ILE A 139 -20.63 5.08 5.75
C ILE A 139 -20.67 3.79 4.92
N ASP A 140 -21.67 3.69 4.02
CA ASP A 140 -21.78 2.65 3.02
C ASP A 140 -21.85 3.23 1.60
N GLN A 141 -22.24 2.42 0.60
CA GLN A 141 -22.32 2.87 -0.80
C GLN A 141 -23.48 3.84 -1.06
N LYS A 142 -24.48 3.87 -0.19
CA LYS A 142 -25.70 4.68 -0.31
C LYS A 142 -25.60 5.98 0.50
N GLY A 143 -24.67 6.06 1.45
CA GLY A 143 -24.40 7.28 2.24
C GLY A 143 -24.04 6.94 3.68
N VAL A 144 -24.44 7.82 4.61
CA VAL A 144 -24.24 7.62 6.05
C VAL A 144 -25.22 6.53 6.54
N LYS A 145 -24.69 5.49 7.18
CA LYS A 145 -25.46 4.42 7.85
C LYS A 145 -25.96 4.88 9.22
N TRP A 146 -25.05 5.47 10.00
CA TRP A 146 -25.34 6.09 11.30
C TRP A 146 -24.25 7.10 11.65
N GLU A 147 -24.57 7.97 12.60
CA GLU A 147 -23.69 9.01 13.13
C GLU A 147 -23.75 9.00 14.67
N GLU A 148 -22.65 9.40 15.31
CA GLU A 148 -22.57 9.53 16.75
C GLU A 148 -21.77 10.80 17.12
N THR A 149 -22.22 11.52 18.16
CA THR A 149 -21.55 12.71 18.69
C THR A 149 -21.02 12.40 20.08
N LEU A 150 -19.70 12.45 20.23
CA LEU A 150 -19.00 12.14 21.47
C LEU A 150 -18.90 13.37 22.39
N GLU A 151 -18.60 13.14 23.67
CA GLU A 151 -18.49 14.21 24.67
C GLU A 151 -17.18 15.00 24.62
N GLY A 152 -16.21 14.57 23.82
CA GLY A 152 -14.90 15.20 23.74
C GLY A 152 -14.20 14.98 22.40
N ASP A 153 -13.10 15.69 22.22
CA ASP A 153 -12.39 15.78 20.94
C ASP A 153 -11.82 14.43 20.52
N ILE A 154 -12.15 13.99 19.30
CA ILE A 154 -11.66 12.76 18.70
C ILE A 154 -10.17 12.90 18.41
N ILE A 155 -9.39 11.98 18.95
CA ILE A 155 -7.96 11.84 18.69
C ILE A 155 -7.76 10.98 17.44
N ASN A 156 -8.47 9.86 17.34
CA ASN A 156 -8.34 8.91 16.24
C ASN A 156 -9.59 8.02 16.11
N ALA A 157 -9.78 7.40 14.95
CA ALA A 157 -10.79 6.38 14.73
C ALA A 157 -10.26 5.30 13.77
N ASP A 158 -10.72 4.06 13.95
CA ASP A 158 -10.43 2.94 13.06
C ASP A 158 -11.68 2.07 12.83
N ILE A 159 -11.65 1.22 11.81
CA ILE A 159 -12.75 0.33 11.47
C ILE A 159 -12.23 -1.06 11.10
N SER A 160 -12.82 -2.09 11.70
CA SER A 160 -12.44 -3.48 11.43
C SER A 160 -13.10 -4.03 10.15
N LYS A 161 -12.58 -5.16 9.65
CA LYS A 161 -13.23 -5.92 8.56
C LYS A 161 -14.65 -6.38 8.90
N LYS A 162 -14.93 -6.59 10.19
CA LYS A 162 -16.26 -6.97 10.69
C LYS A 162 -17.19 -5.78 10.89
N GLY A 163 -16.70 -4.54 10.73
CA GLY A 163 -17.49 -3.32 10.80
C GLY A 163 -17.55 -2.66 12.16
N PHE A 164 -16.89 -3.23 13.18
CA PHE A 164 -16.70 -2.52 14.45
C PHE A 164 -15.87 -1.27 14.26
N ILE A 165 -16.31 -0.17 14.86
CA ILE A 165 -15.62 1.12 14.84
C ILE A 165 -15.02 1.37 16.21
N THR A 166 -13.71 1.63 16.25
CA THR A 166 -13.00 2.04 17.46
C THR A 166 -12.77 3.55 17.38
N VAL A 167 -13.17 4.29 18.40
CA VAL A 167 -12.95 5.73 18.50
C VAL A 167 -12.17 6.04 19.77
N ILE A 168 -11.12 6.85 19.62
CA ILE A 168 -10.34 7.38 20.72
C ILE A 168 -10.64 8.86 20.81
N HIS A 169 -11.06 9.31 21.97
CA HIS A 169 -11.36 10.72 22.19
C HIS A 169 -10.93 11.17 23.59
N GLU A 170 -10.89 12.48 23.77
CA GLU A 170 -10.54 13.12 25.03
C GLU A 170 -11.73 13.08 26.00
N VAL A 171 -11.43 13.04 27.29
CA VAL A 171 -12.38 13.26 28.39
C VAL A 171 -11.62 13.78 29.61
N GLU A 172 -12.21 14.74 30.30
CA GLU A 172 -11.58 15.40 31.45
C GLU A 172 -11.18 14.39 32.54
N GLY A 173 -9.96 14.52 33.06
CA GLY A 173 -9.42 13.65 34.11
C GLY A 173 -8.78 12.34 33.61
N TYR A 174 -8.81 12.07 32.30
CA TYR A 174 -8.22 10.88 31.69
C TYR A 174 -7.27 11.25 30.56
N LYS A 175 -6.32 10.37 30.25
CA LYS A 175 -5.37 10.51 29.13
C LYS A 175 -5.90 9.94 27.81
N GLY A 176 -7.18 9.57 27.81
CA GLY A 176 -7.92 9.08 26.65
C GLY A 176 -9.04 8.13 27.09
N ILE A 177 -10.03 7.99 26.24
CA ILE A 177 -11.05 6.95 26.34
C ILE A 177 -11.14 6.24 24.99
N VAL A 178 -11.25 4.90 25.05
CA VAL A 178 -11.48 4.05 23.88
C VAL A 178 -12.92 3.60 23.91
N ARG A 179 -13.67 3.90 22.85
CA ARG A 179 -15.03 3.40 22.64
C ARG A 179 -15.06 2.48 21.44
N VAL A 180 -15.85 1.42 21.53
CA VAL A 180 -16.10 0.52 20.40
C VAL A 180 -17.58 0.46 20.13
N PHE A 181 -17.94 0.68 18.87
CA PHE A 181 -19.30 0.54 18.36
C PHE A 181 -19.37 -0.69 17.47
N ASP A 182 -20.48 -1.41 17.54
CA ASP A 182 -20.80 -2.47 16.59
C ASP A 182 -21.15 -1.88 15.21
N PRO A 183 -21.28 -2.72 14.17
CA PRO A 183 -21.61 -2.22 12.83
C PRO A 183 -22.95 -1.47 12.77
N GLU A 184 -23.86 -1.70 13.71
CA GLU A 184 -25.19 -1.11 13.81
C GLU A 184 -25.20 0.22 14.57
N GLY A 185 -24.07 0.61 15.16
CA GLY A 185 -23.89 1.86 15.92
C GLY A 185 -24.17 1.72 17.41
N GLN A 186 -24.33 0.51 17.94
CA GLN A 186 -24.49 0.30 19.37
C GLN A 186 -23.12 0.27 20.05
N GLU A 187 -22.98 0.98 21.17
CA GLU A 187 -21.77 0.94 21.99
C GLU A 187 -21.61 -0.47 22.58
N VAL A 188 -20.48 -1.12 22.26
CA VAL A 188 -20.08 -2.43 22.78
C VAL A 188 -19.44 -2.24 24.15
N PHE A 189 -18.47 -1.33 24.25
CA PHE A 189 -17.86 -0.93 25.52
C PHE A 189 -17.18 0.43 25.40
N LYS A 190 -16.86 1.00 26.57
CA LYS A 190 -15.95 2.13 26.72
C LYS A 190 -14.92 1.88 27.81
N ARG A 191 -13.69 2.34 27.59
CA ARG A 191 -12.55 2.14 28.48
C ARG A 191 -11.83 3.45 28.73
N TYR A 192 -11.82 3.88 29.99
CA TYR A 192 -11.13 5.07 30.46
C TYR A 192 -9.68 4.75 30.80
N ILE A 193 -8.73 5.56 30.31
CA ILE A 193 -7.30 5.33 30.48
C ILE A 193 -6.68 6.53 31.21
N ILE A 194 -6.10 6.29 32.39
CA ILE A 194 -5.53 7.34 33.25
C ILE A 194 -4.01 7.44 33.10
N ASP A 195 -3.33 6.31 32.90
CA ASP A 195 -1.88 6.26 33.08
C ASP A 195 -1.08 6.57 31.81
N THR A 196 -1.63 6.30 30.62
CA THR A 196 -0.94 6.45 29.33
C THR A 196 -1.74 7.27 28.32
N PHE A 197 -1.08 8.04 27.46
CA PHE A 197 -1.73 8.81 26.39
C PHE A 197 -2.07 7.90 25.21
N VAL A 198 -3.36 7.73 24.93
CA VAL A 198 -3.85 6.83 23.88
C VAL A 198 -3.91 7.57 22.55
N PHE A 199 -3.47 6.94 21.46
CA PHE A 199 -3.49 7.59 20.15
C PHE A 199 -3.88 6.68 18.99
N SER A 200 -3.88 5.35 19.15
CA SER A 200 -4.50 4.44 18.17
C SER A 200 -5.08 3.21 18.83
N GLY A 201 -6.12 2.64 18.23
CA GLY A 201 -6.71 1.40 18.67
C GLY A 201 -7.60 0.82 17.58
N GLU A 202 -7.63 -0.50 17.49
CA GLU A 202 -8.46 -1.20 16.51
C GLU A 202 -8.93 -2.54 17.07
N VAL A 203 -10.13 -2.96 16.67
CA VAL A 203 -10.61 -4.32 16.91
C VAL A 203 -9.79 -5.29 16.05
N LEU A 204 -9.19 -6.29 16.69
CA LEU A 204 -8.41 -7.33 16.01
C LEU A 204 -9.27 -8.10 14.98
N PRO A 205 -8.68 -8.68 13.93
CA PRO A 205 -9.43 -9.39 12.89
C PRO A 205 -10.36 -10.51 13.37
N SER A 206 -10.01 -11.23 14.44
CA SER A 206 -10.91 -12.19 15.09
C SER A 206 -12.20 -11.55 15.60
N GLY A 207 -12.22 -10.25 15.88
CA GLY A 207 -13.35 -9.54 16.46
C GLY A 207 -13.58 -9.88 17.93
N GLU A 208 -12.58 -10.44 18.63
CA GLU A 208 -12.72 -10.88 20.03
C GLU A 208 -12.08 -9.89 21.02
N SER A 209 -11.17 -9.05 20.53
CA SER A 209 -10.44 -8.09 21.37
C SER A 209 -10.00 -6.86 20.58
N VAL A 210 -9.53 -5.86 21.32
CA VAL A 210 -9.03 -4.57 20.82
C VAL A 210 -7.56 -4.47 21.19
N ILE A 211 -6.73 -4.10 20.22
CA ILE A 211 -5.36 -3.64 20.45
C ILE A 211 -5.39 -2.13 20.65
N ILE A 212 -4.84 -1.64 21.75
CA ILE A 212 -4.79 -0.22 22.10
C ILE A 212 -3.32 0.17 22.21
N ASN A 213 -2.90 1.17 21.44
CA ASN A 213 -1.55 1.72 21.46
C ASN A 213 -1.56 3.07 22.18
N SER A 214 -0.75 3.15 23.22
CA SER A 214 -0.58 4.34 24.03
C SER A 214 0.90 4.61 24.29
N ILE A 215 1.21 5.81 24.77
CA ILE A 215 2.55 6.19 25.19
C ILE A 215 2.52 6.51 26.69
N ASP A 216 3.43 5.89 27.42
CA ASP A 216 3.80 6.28 28.78
C ASP A 216 4.95 7.28 28.75
N ILE A 217 4.77 8.40 29.44
CA ILE A 217 5.77 9.48 29.59
C ILE A 217 6.16 9.71 31.06
N SER A 218 5.78 8.80 31.97
CA SER A 218 6.09 8.91 33.40
C SER A 218 7.56 8.64 33.73
N GLY A 219 8.26 7.91 32.85
CA GLY A 219 9.67 7.55 32.97
C GLY A 219 10.64 8.58 32.40
N ILE A 220 11.89 8.14 32.17
CA ILE A 220 12.98 8.98 31.61
C ILE A 220 12.71 9.38 30.15
N GLY A 221 11.98 8.54 29.42
CA GLY A 221 11.61 8.77 28.04
C GLY A 221 10.24 8.18 27.71
N ALA A 222 9.72 8.54 26.54
CA ALA A 222 8.43 8.06 26.07
C ALA A 222 8.52 6.59 25.62
N THR A 223 7.65 5.74 26.16
CA THR A 223 7.61 4.30 25.90
C THR A 223 6.24 3.90 25.38
N SER A 224 6.17 3.15 24.28
CA SER A 224 4.89 2.59 23.82
C SER A 224 4.39 1.48 24.74
N CYS A 225 3.10 1.52 25.04
CA CYS A 225 2.34 0.46 25.69
C CYS A 225 1.29 -0.07 24.71
N ILE A 226 1.36 -1.37 24.42
CA ILE A 226 0.43 -2.07 23.54
C ILE A 226 -0.48 -2.94 24.41
N GLU A 227 -1.65 -2.42 24.74
CA GLU A 227 -2.65 -3.08 25.59
C GLU A 227 -3.63 -3.90 24.75
N PHE A 228 -4.07 -5.04 25.31
CA PHE A 228 -5.10 -5.89 24.74
C PHE A 228 -6.29 -5.95 25.68
N THR A 229 -7.46 -5.60 25.16
CA THR A 229 -8.72 -5.48 25.91
C THR A 229 -9.79 -6.33 25.25
N ASP A 230 -10.57 -7.09 26.02
CA ASP A 230 -11.70 -7.86 25.49
C ASP A 230 -12.88 -6.95 25.10
N LEU A 231 -13.90 -7.48 24.43
CA LEU A 231 -15.09 -6.70 24.08
C LEU A 231 -16.02 -6.38 25.28
N LEU A 232 -15.65 -6.78 26.50
CA LEU A 232 -16.32 -6.34 27.73
C LEU A 232 -15.60 -5.14 28.37
N GLY A 233 -14.50 -4.67 27.75
CA GLY A 233 -13.70 -3.55 28.25
C GLY A 233 -12.66 -3.94 29.30
N ASN A 234 -12.42 -5.24 29.52
CA ASN A 234 -11.42 -5.73 30.47
C ASN A 234 -10.05 -5.90 29.81
N PRO A 235 -9.01 -5.21 30.29
CA PRO A 235 -7.65 -5.43 29.82
C PRO A 235 -7.16 -6.78 30.33
N PHE A 236 -6.57 -7.59 29.46
CA PHE A 236 -6.07 -8.92 29.82
C PHE A 236 -4.58 -9.11 29.54
N ALA A 237 -3.96 -8.22 28.75
CA ALA A 237 -2.52 -8.21 28.51
C ALA A 237 -2.03 -6.81 28.12
N ALA A 238 -0.74 -6.56 28.34
CA ALA A 238 -0.04 -5.38 27.82
C ALA A 238 1.40 -5.73 27.46
N LEU A 239 1.96 -5.06 26.46
CA LEU A 239 3.36 -5.15 26.07
C LEU A 239 4.02 -3.78 26.16
N LEU A 240 5.24 -3.76 26.70
CA LEU A 240 6.16 -2.63 26.65
C LEU A 240 7.34 -3.05 25.75
N PRO A 241 7.25 -2.85 24.42
CA PRO A 241 8.16 -3.52 23.49
C PRO A 241 9.62 -3.19 23.76
N ARG A 242 9.94 -1.91 23.98
CA ARG A 242 11.27 -1.41 24.32
C ARG A 242 11.14 -0.15 25.17
N GLU A 243 11.98 -0.01 26.20
CA GLU A 243 12.01 1.20 27.02
C GLU A 243 12.51 2.41 26.22
N ASN A 244 11.92 3.58 26.50
CA ASN A 244 12.28 4.87 25.91
C ASN A 244 12.18 4.90 24.36
N LEU A 245 11.38 4.01 23.78
CA LEU A 245 11.07 3.98 22.35
C LEU A 245 9.56 3.99 22.13
N MET A 246 9.13 4.83 21.20
CA MET A 246 7.75 4.90 20.74
C MET A 246 7.59 4.15 19.43
N TYR A 247 6.51 3.39 19.34
CA TYR A 247 6.05 2.66 18.16
C TYR A 247 4.66 3.17 17.77
N PRO A 248 4.58 4.24 16.98
CA PRO A 248 3.29 4.88 16.66
C PRO A 248 2.43 4.09 15.66
N PHE A 249 3.00 3.08 14.98
CA PHE A 249 2.29 2.32 13.96
C PHE A 249 2.11 0.87 14.40
N VAL A 250 0.87 0.39 14.30
CA VAL A 250 0.47 -1.00 14.52
C VAL A 250 -0.15 -1.53 13.23
N PHE A 251 0.24 -2.74 12.83
CA PHE A 251 -0.27 -3.44 11.65
C PHE A 251 -0.80 -4.80 12.09
N THR A 252 -2.11 -4.96 12.12
CA THR A 252 -2.76 -6.24 12.46
C THR A 252 -2.91 -7.15 11.24
N LEU A 253 -2.68 -8.44 11.46
CA LEU A 253 -2.78 -9.53 10.49
C LEU A 253 -4.02 -10.38 10.77
N GLU A 254 -4.50 -11.12 9.76
CA GLU A 254 -5.79 -11.83 9.81
C GLU A 254 -5.90 -12.88 10.92
N ASP A 255 -4.77 -13.41 11.39
CA ASP A 255 -4.72 -14.39 12.48
C ASP A 255 -4.44 -13.76 13.85
N ASP A 256 -4.66 -12.45 13.99
CA ASP A 256 -4.40 -11.61 15.16
C ASP A 256 -2.92 -11.46 15.55
N SER A 257 -1.99 -11.98 14.74
CA SER A 257 -0.61 -11.52 14.83
C SER A 257 -0.53 -10.04 14.40
N PHE A 258 0.55 -9.36 14.79
CA PHE A 258 0.68 -7.94 14.51
C PHE A 258 2.13 -7.54 14.41
N SER A 259 2.38 -6.38 13.82
CA SER A 259 3.68 -5.72 13.83
C SER A 259 3.56 -4.31 14.33
N ILE A 260 4.62 -3.85 14.96
CA ILE A 260 4.77 -2.46 15.37
C ILE A 260 5.99 -1.87 14.66
N ALA A 261 5.91 -0.59 14.33
CA ALA A 261 6.99 0.10 13.66
C ALA A 261 7.19 1.51 14.19
N ASN A 262 8.44 1.94 14.18
CA ASN A 262 8.84 3.33 14.34
C ASN A 262 9.78 3.73 13.20
N ASP A 263 10.45 4.87 13.34
CA ASP A 263 11.34 5.41 12.33
C ASP A 263 12.67 4.64 12.16
N THR A 264 12.98 3.68 13.02
CA THR A 264 14.28 2.98 13.03
C THR A 264 14.15 1.46 13.20
N SER A 265 12.97 0.93 13.50
CA SER A 265 12.78 -0.48 13.79
C SER A 265 11.37 -0.97 13.47
N ILE A 266 11.30 -2.25 13.14
CA ILE A 266 10.07 -2.99 12.90
C ILE A 266 10.15 -4.27 13.73
N ILE A 267 9.12 -4.54 14.52
CA ILE A 267 9.01 -5.74 15.36
C ILE A 267 7.72 -6.47 15.00
N CYS A 268 7.81 -7.78 14.77
CA CYS A 268 6.65 -8.63 14.51
C CYS A 268 6.41 -9.56 15.69
N PHE A 269 5.14 -9.70 16.06
CA PHE A 269 4.66 -10.56 17.14
C PHE A 269 3.68 -11.59 16.58
N ASP A 270 3.67 -12.79 17.15
CA ASP A 270 2.64 -13.78 16.88
C ASP A 270 1.32 -13.41 17.61
N ARG A 271 0.26 -14.18 17.35
CA ARG A 271 -1.05 -14.00 18.00
C ARG A 271 -1.03 -14.20 19.52
N ASN A 272 0.00 -14.85 20.05
CA ASN A 272 0.21 -15.08 21.47
C ASN A 272 1.08 -13.97 22.10
N ARG A 273 1.42 -12.93 21.31
CA ARG A 273 2.25 -11.79 21.70
C ARG A 273 3.73 -12.13 21.92
N ASN A 274 4.19 -13.27 21.42
CA ASN A 274 5.62 -13.58 21.41
C ASN A 274 6.29 -12.82 20.26
N GLU A 275 7.44 -12.20 20.53
CA GLU A 275 8.26 -11.58 19.49
C GLU A 275 8.78 -12.67 18.53
N VAL A 276 8.48 -12.52 17.24
CA VAL A 276 8.95 -13.43 16.19
C VAL A 276 10.28 -12.94 15.64
N TRP A 277 10.40 -11.64 15.38
CA TRP A 277 11.62 -10.99 14.93
C TRP A 277 11.58 -9.47 15.16
N GLU A 278 12.78 -8.89 15.27
CA GLU A 278 13.02 -7.46 15.20
C GLU A 278 14.03 -7.16 14.08
N LYS A 279 13.79 -6.09 13.32
CA LYS A 279 14.78 -5.54 12.39
C LYS A 279 14.96 -4.06 12.64
N LYS A 280 16.23 -3.66 12.72
CA LYS A 280 16.66 -2.26 12.89
C LYS A 280 17.25 -1.73 11.58
N TYR A 281 16.96 -0.48 11.31
CA TYR A 281 17.35 0.26 10.12
C TYR A 281 17.82 1.66 10.54
N LYS A 282 18.53 2.34 9.63
CA LYS A 282 18.87 3.75 9.85
C LYS A 282 17.61 4.63 9.79
N LYS A 283 16.72 4.32 8.85
CA LYS A 283 15.43 4.98 8.70
C LYS A 283 14.41 4.01 8.10
N VAL A 284 13.21 3.99 8.64
CA VAL A 284 12.01 3.36 8.08
C VAL A 284 11.13 4.49 7.56
N TYR A 285 10.92 4.52 6.24
CA TYR A 285 10.12 5.56 5.59
C TYR A 285 8.63 5.21 5.60
N SER A 286 8.31 3.95 5.31
CA SER A 286 6.93 3.47 5.25
C SER A 286 6.93 1.94 5.30
N ILE A 287 5.84 1.37 5.79
CA ILE A 287 5.59 -0.06 5.84
C ILE A 287 4.10 -0.31 5.55
N ASP A 288 3.82 -1.39 4.84
CA ASP A 288 2.47 -1.90 4.62
C ASP A 288 2.52 -3.44 4.43
N VAL A 289 1.37 -4.10 4.36
CA VAL A 289 1.25 -5.57 4.31
C VAL A 289 0.49 -6.04 3.07
N ILE A 290 1.16 -6.85 2.26
CA ILE A 290 0.57 -7.57 1.12
C ILE A 290 -0.05 -8.89 1.58
N ASP A 291 -1.36 -9.06 1.31
CA ASP A 291 -2.12 -10.32 1.41
C ASP A 291 -1.87 -11.10 2.70
N ASP A 292 -1.68 -10.40 3.82
CA ASP A 292 -1.39 -11.01 5.13
C ASP A 292 -0.12 -11.89 5.16
N LYS A 293 0.80 -11.72 4.20
CA LYS A 293 1.93 -12.63 3.97
C LYS A 293 3.28 -11.94 3.95
N LEU A 294 3.34 -10.75 3.37
CA LEU A 294 4.59 -10.03 3.15
C LEU A 294 4.49 -8.61 3.69
N PHE A 295 5.43 -8.26 4.55
CA PHE A 295 5.67 -6.87 4.91
C PHE A 295 6.48 -6.22 3.79
N ILE A 296 6.00 -5.08 3.30
CA ILE A 296 6.71 -4.24 2.35
C ILE A 296 7.22 -3.02 3.09
N ALA A 297 8.53 -2.93 3.28
CA ALA A 297 9.15 -1.86 4.03
C ALA A 297 10.07 -1.04 3.13
N ALA A 298 9.83 0.28 3.04
CA ALA A 298 10.79 1.23 2.49
C ALA A 298 11.75 1.65 3.59
N VAL A 299 13.02 1.32 3.46
CA VAL A 299 14.04 1.58 4.48
C VAL A 299 15.29 2.20 3.88
N SER A 300 16.13 2.76 4.74
CA SER A 300 17.52 3.06 4.41
C SER A 300 18.46 2.24 5.29
N SER A 301 19.38 1.52 4.66
CA SER A 301 20.40 0.69 5.29
C SER A 301 21.80 1.35 5.32
N ASN A 302 22.02 2.41 4.52
CA ASN A 302 23.34 3.05 4.33
C ASN A 302 23.30 4.57 4.55
N ASP A 303 24.48 5.17 4.73
CA ASP A 303 24.66 6.62 4.91
C ASP A 303 24.43 7.47 3.64
N THR A 304 24.18 6.84 2.50
CA THR A 304 23.92 7.56 1.25
C THR A 304 22.59 8.30 1.32
N ALA A 305 22.67 9.64 1.32
CA ALA A 305 21.50 10.50 1.30
C ALA A 305 20.58 10.16 0.11
N ASN A 306 19.27 10.19 0.35
CA ASN A 306 18.22 10.05 -0.66
C ASN A 306 18.16 8.69 -1.40
N THR A 307 18.65 7.61 -0.80
CA THR A 307 18.44 6.25 -1.32
C THR A 307 17.59 5.43 -0.35
N SER A 308 16.54 4.81 -0.88
CA SER A 308 15.74 3.81 -0.17
C SER A 308 15.90 2.44 -0.81
N GLU A 309 15.62 1.42 -0.04
CA GLU A 309 15.51 0.05 -0.48
C GLU A 309 14.14 -0.47 -0.06
N ILE A 310 13.40 -1.06 -1.00
CA ILE A 310 12.10 -1.68 -0.72
C ILE A 310 12.34 -3.15 -0.41
N LEU A 311 12.05 -3.57 0.82
CA LEU A 311 12.23 -4.93 1.28
C LEU A 311 10.91 -5.68 1.27
N PHE A 312 10.94 -6.92 0.77
CA PHE A 312 9.84 -7.87 0.82
C PHE A 312 10.15 -8.91 1.89
N ILE A 313 9.53 -8.77 3.06
CA ILE A 313 9.87 -9.51 4.28
C ILE A 313 8.73 -10.48 4.60
N THR A 314 9.05 -11.76 4.82
CA THR A 314 8.05 -12.75 5.25
C THR A 314 7.61 -12.54 6.69
N ARG A 315 6.54 -13.21 7.10
CA ARG A 315 6.08 -13.23 8.49
C ARG A 315 7.13 -13.76 9.48
N GLU A 316 8.03 -14.61 9.03
CA GLU A 316 9.16 -15.14 9.81
C GLU A 316 10.38 -14.21 9.78
N GLY A 317 10.29 -13.02 9.15
CA GLY A 317 11.34 -12.02 9.14
C GLY A 317 12.42 -12.27 8.08
N LYS A 318 12.18 -13.19 7.14
CA LYS A 318 13.12 -13.43 6.03
C LYS A 318 12.91 -12.39 4.93
N VAL A 319 13.97 -11.68 4.57
CA VAL A 319 13.96 -10.83 3.36
C VAL A 319 14.02 -11.76 2.14
N LEU A 320 12.93 -11.83 1.37
CA LEU A 320 12.89 -12.64 0.15
C LEU A 320 13.61 -11.94 -1.01
N LYS A 321 13.35 -10.64 -1.15
CA LYS A 321 13.85 -9.80 -2.22
C LYS A 321 13.95 -8.36 -1.75
N SER A 322 14.74 -7.58 -2.50
CA SER A 322 14.75 -6.12 -2.38
C SER A 322 14.69 -5.45 -3.75
N TYR A 323 14.18 -4.22 -3.76
CA TYR A 323 14.17 -3.34 -4.92
C TYR A 323 14.90 -2.03 -4.55
N PRO A 324 16.10 -1.77 -5.09
CA PRO A 324 16.84 -0.55 -4.78
C PRO A 324 16.22 0.66 -5.48
N LEU A 325 16.04 1.76 -4.74
CA LEU A 325 15.41 2.98 -5.23
C LEU A 325 16.23 4.21 -4.83
N LYS A 326 16.77 4.95 -5.80
CA LYS A 326 17.60 6.15 -5.53
C LYS A 326 16.77 7.40 -5.21
N ARG A 327 15.70 7.24 -4.43
CA ARG A 327 14.82 8.32 -3.96
C ARG A 327 14.32 8.02 -2.55
N GLU A 328 13.95 9.05 -1.81
CA GLU A 328 13.18 8.92 -0.58
C GLU A 328 11.73 8.52 -0.91
N VAL A 329 11.16 7.65 -0.08
CA VAL A 329 9.77 7.20 -0.19
C VAL A 329 8.92 8.04 0.76
N ASN A 330 7.81 8.58 0.25
CA ASN A 330 6.85 9.32 1.05
C ASN A 330 5.83 8.38 1.72
N ASN A 331 5.30 7.43 0.95
CA ASN A 331 4.40 6.40 1.46
C ASN A 331 4.36 5.18 0.53
N ILE A 332 3.90 4.09 1.10
CA ILE A 332 3.57 2.84 0.43
C ILE A 332 2.06 2.63 0.54
N SER A 333 1.47 2.04 -0.49
CA SER A 333 0.13 1.47 -0.41
C SER A 333 0.12 0.11 -1.10
N THR A 334 -0.58 -0.85 -0.52
CA THR A 334 -0.66 -2.21 -1.04
C THR A 334 -2.08 -2.59 -1.38
N TYR A 335 -2.22 -3.47 -2.38
CA TYR A 335 -3.48 -4.12 -2.70
C TYR A 335 -3.20 -5.47 -3.34
N ARG A 336 -3.65 -6.53 -2.68
CA ARG A 336 -3.35 -7.91 -3.10
C ARG A 336 -1.86 -8.08 -3.38
N ASP A 337 -1.49 -8.48 -4.60
CA ASP A 337 -0.13 -8.77 -5.01
C ASP A 337 0.65 -7.56 -5.55
N ILE A 338 0.13 -6.33 -5.42
CA ILE A 338 0.73 -5.12 -5.96
C ILE A 338 0.98 -4.10 -4.86
N VAL A 339 2.12 -3.42 -4.96
CA VAL A 339 2.49 -2.28 -4.14
C VAL A 339 2.70 -1.04 -5.00
N ALA A 340 2.16 0.09 -4.56
CA ALA A 340 2.47 1.42 -5.06
C ALA A 340 3.45 2.10 -4.10
N ILE A 341 4.58 2.57 -4.64
CA ILE A 341 5.61 3.31 -3.90
C ILE A 341 5.62 4.75 -4.41
N ASN A 342 5.21 5.67 -3.56
CA ASN A 342 5.18 7.09 -3.84
C ASN A 342 6.49 7.76 -3.44
N THR A 343 7.19 8.40 -4.38
CA THR A 343 8.41 9.19 -4.11
C THR A 343 8.19 10.69 -4.30
N GLY A 344 6.96 11.17 -4.15
CA GLY A 344 6.54 12.56 -4.29
C GLY A 344 6.09 12.93 -5.70
N ARG A 345 6.87 12.62 -6.75
CA ARG A 345 6.50 12.92 -8.15
C ARG A 345 6.47 11.72 -9.08
N GLU A 346 6.83 10.55 -8.56
CA GLU A 346 6.82 9.30 -9.28
C GLU A 346 6.12 8.26 -8.41
N VAL A 347 5.33 7.39 -9.03
CA VAL A 347 4.72 6.24 -8.39
C VAL A 347 5.21 4.98 -9.11
N TYR A 348 5.80 4.08 -8.34
CA TYR A 348 6.28 2.78 -8.83
C TYR A 348 5.30 1.70 -8.41
N PHE A 349 4.69 1.02 -9.37
CA PHE A 349 3.86 -0.15 -9.13
C PHE A 349 4.72 -1.40 -9.30
N ILE A 350 4.90 -2.15 -8.22
CA ILE A 350 5.73 -3.35 -8.17
C ILE A 350 4.86 -4.53 -7.74
N ASN A 351 5.07 -5.71 -8.30
CA ASN A 351 4.37 -6.92 -7.87
C ASN A 351 5.06 -7.58 -6.64
N SER A 352 4.41 -8.58 -6.04
CA SER A 352 4.96 -9.40 -4.95
C SER A 352 6.26 -10.15 -5.28
N LYS A 353 6.62 -10.25 -6.56
CA LYS A 353 7.89 -10.83 -7.03
C LYS A 353 9.01 -9.78 -7.14
N ALA A 354 8.77 -8.54 -6.71
CA ALA A 354 9.65 -7.38 -6.83
C ALA A 354 9.93 -6.95 -8.28
N ASP A 355 9.04 -7.28 -9.22
CA ASP A 355 9.14 -6.81 -10.61
C ASP A 355 8.37 -5.49 -10.77
N LEU A 356 9.00 -4.49 -11.37
CA LEU A 356 8.35 -3.23 -11.74
C LEU A 356 7.31 -3.48 -12.83
N ILE A 357 6.04 -3.21 -12.54
CA ILE A 357 4.93 -3.29 -13.49
C ILE A 357 4.80 -1.98 -14.25
N LEU A 358 4.78 -0.87 -13.53
CA LEU A 358 4.53 0.45 -14.09
C LEU A 358 5.26 1.53 -13.29
N LYS A 359 5.75 2.55 -14.00
CA LYS A 359 6.18 3.83 -13.41
C LYS A 359 5.29 4.94 -13.95
N TYR A 360 4.61 5.66 -13.07
CA TYR A 360 3.80 6.84 -13.40
C TYR A 360 4.53 8.10 -12.91
N ASN A 361 4.66 9.13 -13.76
CA ASN A 361 5.20 10.43 -13.35
C ASN A 361 4.08 11.46 -13.24
N SER A 362 4.09 12.22 -12.16
CA SER A 362 3.10 13.26 -11.89
C SER A 362 3.67 14.65 -12.11
N LEU A 363 2.84 15.51 -12.69
CA LEU A 363 3.13 16.95 -12.78
C LEU A 363 2.94 17.69 -11.45
N SER A 364 2.27 17.05 -10.49
CA SER A 364 1.94 17.59 -9.16
C SER A 364 2.39 16.61 -8.07
N ASP A 365 2.63 17.07 -6.85
CA ASP A 365 3.06 16.15 -5.80
C ASP A 365 1.96 15.13 -5.49
N VAL A 366 2.32 13.86 -5.49
CA VAL A 366 1.46 12.74 -5.13
C VAL A 366 1.39 12.67 -3.61
N LEU A 367 0.17 12.76 -3.10
CA LEU A 367 -0.14 12.67 -1.68
C LEU A 367 -0.35 11.22 -1.26
N GLN A 368 -1.14 10.46 -2.03
CA GLN A 368 -1.48 9.08 -1.70
C GLN A 368 -1.92 8.29 -2.93
N VAL A 369 -1.78 6.97 -2.89
CA VAL A 369 -2.30 6.06 -3.91
C VAL A 369 -3.35 5.14 -3.29
N TYR A 370 -4.49 5.01 -3.94
CA TYR A 370 -5.55 4.08 -3.53
C TYR A 370 -5.89 3.15 -4.67
N PHE A 371 -6.09 1.86 -4.38
CA PHE A 371 -6.43 0.86 -5.38
C PHE A 371 -7.94 0.66 -5.47
N PHE A 372 -8.47 0.63 -6.69
CA PHE A 372 -9.79 0.05 -6.96
C PHE A 372 -9.66 -1.46 -7.15
N SER A 373 -8.57 -1.88 -7.79
CA SER A 373 -8.24 -3.27 -8.06
C SER A 373 -6.73 -3.41 -8.30
N LYS A 374 -6.26 -4.62 -8.62
CA LYS A 374 -4.88 -4.85 -9.06
C LYS A 374 -4.54 -4.14 -10.38
N ASP A 375 -5.55 -3.81 -11.19
CA ASP A 375 -5.34 -3.27 -12.54
C ASP A 375 -5.64 -1.76 -12.63
N GLU A 376 -6.16 -1.16 -11.57
CA GLU A 376 -6.61 0.24 -11.57
C GLU A 376 -6.43 0.91 -10.20
N ALA A 377 -5.89 2.13 -10.20
CA ALA A 377 -5.68 2.93 -9.00
C ALA A 377 -6.07 4.40 -9.21
N ALA A 378 -6.42 5.05 -8.11
CA ALA A 378 -6.52 6.50 -7.96
C ALA A 378 -5.23 7.04 -7.36
N ILE A 379 -4.56 7.94 -8.07
CA ILE A 379 -3.41 8.70 -7.59
C ILE A 379 -3.90 10.08 -7.17
N VAL A 380 -3.90 10.34 -5.87
CA VAL A 380 -4.28 11.63 -5.30
C VAL A 380 -3.06 12.55 -5.33
N THR A 381 -3.12 13.63 -6.10
CA THR A 381 -2.07 14.64 -6.18
C THR A 381 -2.40 15.85 -5.30
N ARG A 382 -1.77 17.02 -5.45
CA ARG A 382 -2.21 18.24 -4.73
C ARG A 382 -3.50 18.85 -5.31
N ASN A 383 -3.81 18.58 -6.58
CA ASN A 383 -4.81 19.32 -7.35
C ASN A 383 -5.77 18.43 -8.17
N SER A 384 -5.50 17.14 -8.27
CA SER A 384 -6.34 16.18 -8.98
C SER A 384 -6.32 14.79 -8.34
N VAL A 385 -7.33 14.01 -8.66
CA VAL A 385 -7.28 12.55 -8.54
C VAL A 385 -7.16 11.99 -9.94
N ASP A 386 -6.04 11.34 -10.21
CA ASP A 386 -5.74 10.71 -11.49
C ASP A 386 -6.10 9.23 -11.44
N ILE A 387 -6.99 8.80 -12.32
CA ILE A 387 -7.37 7.39 -12.46
C ILE A 387 -6.46 6.76 -13.51
N ILE A 388 -5.72 5.73 -13.11
CA ILE A 388 -4.72 5.09 -13.96
C ILE A 388 -4.94 3.60 -14.07
N LYS A 389 -4.53 3.05 -15.23
CA LYS A 389 -4.47 1.62 -15.47
C LYS A 389 -3.04 1.12 -15.15
N ILE A 390 -2.92 0.12 -14.29
CA ILE A 390 -1.63 -0.43 -13.82
C ILE A 390 -1.10 -1.50 -14.78
N GLN A 391 -1.97 -2.40 -15.25
CA GLN A 391 -1.63 -3.41 -16.24
C GLN A 391 -2.37 -3.12 -17.54
N ARG A 392 -1.69 -3.19 -18.69
CA ARG A 392 -2.41 -3.30 -19.97
C ARG A 392 -3.27 -4.55 -19.87
N GLY A 393 -4.59 -4.36 -19.96
CA GLY A 393 -5.48 -5.48 -20.19
C GLY A 393 -4.96 -6.21 -21.42
N ARG A 394 -4.93 -7.55 -21.38
CA ARG A 394 -5.05 -8.27 -22.63
C ARG A 394 -6.36 -7.76 -23.19
N ASP A 395 -6.28 -6.91 -24.22
CA ASP A 395 -7.44 -6.68 -25.05
C ASP A 395 -7.93 -8.06 -25.45
N ASN A 396 -9.25 -8.23 -25.38
CA ASN A 396 -9.91 -9.41 -25.90
C ASN A 396 -9.64 -9.47 -27.41
N GLU A 397 -8.47 -9.96 -27.79
CA GLU A 397 -8.24 -10.61 -29.06
C GLU A 397 -8.73 -12.05 -28.89
N LEU A 398 -10.00 -12.25 -29.22
CA LEU A 398 -10.41 -13.08 -30.37
C LEU A 398 -11.90 -13.43 -30.24
N GLU A 399 -12.62 -12.95 -31.26
CA GLU A 399 -13.76 -13.55 -31.98
C GLU A 399 -14.89 -14.25 -31.20
#